data_AF-A0A960QV43-F1
#
_entry.id   AF-A0A960QV43-F1
#
_cell.length_a   1.000
_cell.length_b   1.000
_cell.length_c   1.000
_cell.angle_alpha   90.00
_cell.angle_beta   90.00
_cell.angle_gamma   90.00
#
_symmetry.space_group_name_H-M   'P 1'
#
loop_
_entity.id
_entity.type
_entity.pdbx_description
1 polymer ?
#
loop_
_entity_poly.entity_id
_entity_poly.type
_entity_poly.pdbx_seq_one_letter_code
_entity_poly.pdbx_strand_id
1 'polypeptide(L)'
;HLQDQLASIAISALEHCDQPARISMATGMAHFVMNRREFTPDRGVILGVNPRGPVDRSVPALRLTSPEGKLLGVLFQTACHNTTLGGDFYQVTGDYAGYAQEYLQQNRPGFQAMFLMGCAGDQNPYPRRSGIVPGVTDLEVAQQHGRSLANSVEMALTVNPRGVNGPIQAAYEEIDLVYADPKKPLHPYPVQVVKLGKDVTFVALGSEVTVDYSLRFKKELAGEAAVWVAGYSNDYTGYVPSLRVLKEGGYEAAAGWAEDVEDRIATKVHELHGKLKDP
;
A
#
# COMPACT_ATOMS: atom_id res chain seq x y z
N HIS A 1 -7.42 23.07 -7.65
CA HIS A 1 -7.10 22.20 -8.81
C HIS A 1 -7.04 20.73 -8.42
N LEU A 2 -6.09 20.24 -7.60
CA LEU A 2 -6.04 18.80 -7.24
C LEU A 2 -7.27 18.34 -6.43
N GLN A 3 -7.67 19.11 -5.41
CA GLN A 3 -8.89 18.84 -4.65
C GLN A 3 -10.12 18.73 -5.56
N ASP A 4 -10.26 19.66 -6.51
CA ASP A 4 -11.37 19.67 -7.47
C ASP A 4 -11.32 18.45 -8.41
N GLN A 5 -10.12 18.04 -8.85
CA GLN A 5 -9.93 16.84 -9.64
C GLN A 5 -10.31 15.56 -8.87
N LEU A 6 -9.95 15.47 -7.58
CA LEU A 6 -10.33 14.36 -6.72
C LEU A 6 -11.84 14.29 -6.50
N ALA A 7 -12.50 15.44 -6.27
CA ALA A 7 -13.95 15.49 -6.19
C ALA A 7 -14.62 15.11 -7.52
N SER A 8 -14.10 15.62 -8.63
CA SER A 8 -14.62 15.37 -9.97
C SER A 8 -14.52 13.90 -10.37
N ILE A 9 -13.41 13.22 -10.08
CA ILE A 9 -13.29 11.79 -10.40
C ILE A 9 -14.24 10.93 -9.57
N ALA A 10 -14.47 11.29 -8.30
CA ALA A 10 -15.44 10.60 -7.45
C ALA A 10 -16.88 10.78 -7.96
N ILE A 11 -17.25 12.01 -8.35
CA ILE A 11 -18.56 12.31 -8.95
C ILE A 11 -18.72 11.51 -10.25
N SER A 12 -17.72 11.54 -11.14
CA SER A 12 -17.76 10.81 -12.41
C SER A 12 -17.88 9.30 -12.22
N ALA A 13 -17.23 8.73 -11.19
CA ALA A 13 -17.39 7.31 -10.86
C ALA A 13 -18.81 6.97 -10.38
N LEU A 14 -19.44 7.87 -9.60
CA LEU A 14 -20.83 7.69 -9.13
C LEU A 14 -21.84 7.77 -10.27
N GLU A 15 -21.58 8.55 -11.32
CA GLU A 15 -22.45 8.60 -12.51
C GLU A 15 -22.55 7.26 -13.26
N HIS A 16 -21.60 6.33 -13.02
CA HIS A 16 -21.56 5.00 -13.63
C HIS A 16 -21.84 3.87 -12.63
N CYS A 17 -22.36 4.18 -11.43
CA CYS A 17 -22.54 3.19 -10.36
C CYS A 17 -23.69 2.20 -10.60
N ASP A 18 -24.51 2.42 -11.62
CA ASP A 18 -25.58 1.53 -12.06
C ASP A 18 -25.09 0.41 -13.00
N GLN A 19 -23.85 0.49 -13.49
CA GLN A 19 -23.28 -0.52 -14.38
C GLN A 19 -22.92 -1.80 -13.60
N PRO A 20 -23.51 -2.96 -13.93
CA PRO A 20 -23.18 -4.21 -13.25
C PRO A 20 -21.73 -4.62 -13.50
N ALA A 21 -21.04 -5.07 -12.46
CA ALA A 21 -19.68 -5.61 -12.56
C ALA A 21 -19.51 -6.80 -11.62
N ARG A 22 -18.53 -7.65 -11.92
CA ARG A 22 -18.07 -8.75 -11.07
C ARG A 22 -16.66 -8.45 -10.57
N ILE A 23 -16.45 -8.64 -9.27
CA ILE A 23 -15.15 -8.49 -8.61
C ILE A 23 -14.60 -9.89 -8.35
N SER A 24 -13.32 -10.06 -8.65
CA SER A 24 -12.58 -11.25 -8.26
C SER A 24 -11.18 -10.85 -7.82
N MET A 25 -10.50 -11.69 -7.06
CA MET A 25 -9.20 -11.37 -6.49
C MET A 25 -8.16 -12.44 -6.77
N ALA A 26 -6.91 -12.00 -6.84
CA ALA A 26 -5.72 -12.84 -6.92
C ALA A 26 -4.54 -12.14 -6.26
N THR A 27 -3.42 -12.82 -6.10
CA THR A 27 -2.21 -12.25 -5.51
C THR A 27 -0.99 -12.69 -6.30
N GLY A 28 -0.25 -11.70 -6.80
CA GLY A 28 1.07 -11.87 -7.39
C GLY A 28 2.18 -11.55 -6.39
N MET A 29 3.39 -11.30 -6.89
CA MET A 29 4.55 -11.00 -6.08
C MET A 29 5.49 -9.98 -6.76
N ALA A 30 5.94 -8.98 -6.01
CA ALA A 30 6.92 -7.98 -6.44
C ALA A 30 8.27 -8.24 -5.77
N HIS A 31 9.23 -8.77 -6.51
CA HIS A 31 10.54 -9.15 -5.97
C HIS A 31 11.48 -7.96 -5.70
N PHE A 32 11.25 -6.83 -6.37
CA PHE A 32 12.07 -5.63 -6.18
C PHE A 32 11.83 -4.94 -4.84
N VAL A 33 10.79 -5.30 -4.09
CA VAL A 33 10.55 -4.73 -2.76
C VAL A 33 11.62 -5.22 -1.77
N MET A 34 12.27 -4.27 -1.11
CA MET A 34 13.40 -4.50 -0.23
C MET A 34 13.30 -3.65 1.04
N ASN A 35 13.55 -4.27 2.19
CA ASN A 35 13.66 -3.53 3.43
C ASN A 35 14.89 -2.61 3.37
N ARG A 36 14.71 -1.35 3.77
CA ARG A 36 15.75 -0.31 3.66
C ARG A 36 16.49 -0.02 4.96
N ARG A 37 16.19 -0.75 6.04
CA ARG A 37 16.77 -0.53 7.38
C ARG A 37 18.02 -1.37 7.54
N GLU A 38 19.17 -0.79 7.21
CA GLU A 38 20.47 -1.46 7.27
C GLU A 38 21.14 -1.29 8.64
N PHE A 39 21.56 -2.40 9.24
CA PHE A 39 22.25 -2.39 10.53
C PHE A 39 23.75 -2.25 10.33
N THR A 40 24.34 -1.22 10.92
CA THR A 40 25.78 -0.97 10.87
C THR A 40 26.39 -1.00 12.27
N PRO A 41 27.64 -1.48 12.43
CA PRO A 41 28.30 -1.53 13.74
C PRO A 41 28.41 -0.16 14.42
N ASP A 42 28.71 0.89 13.65
CA ASP A 42 29.12 2.19 14.22
C ASP A 42 28.01 3.25 14.22
N ARG A 43 27.01 3.12 13.34
CA ARG A 43 25.97 4.16 13.15
C ARG A 43 24.56 3.68 13.52
N GLY A 44 24.45 2.47 14.05
CA GLY A 44 23.15 1.83 14.28
C GLY A 44 22.42 1.57 12.96
N VAL A 45 21.11 1.85 12.94
CA VAL A 45 20.25 1.63 11.76
C VAL A 45 20.27 2.85 10.83
N ILE A 46 20.69 2.63 9.59
CA ILE A 46 20.72 3.64 8.52
C ILE A 46 19.77 3.29 7.38
N LEU A 47 19.51 4.27 6.51
CA LEU A 47 18.89 4.01 5.21
C LEU A 47 19.90 3.31 4.29
N GLY A 48 19.55 2.11 3.83
CA GLY A 48 20.42 1.25 3.03
C GLY A 48 19.66 0.07 2.42
N VAL A 49 20.29 -1.10 2.39
CA VAL A 49 19.70 -2.33 1.85
C VAL A 49 19.77 -3.44 2.89
N ASN A 50 18.62 -3.99 3.27
CA ASN A 50 18.54 -5.08 4.24
C ASN A 50 17.76 -6.28 3.69
N PRO A 51 18.46 -7.24 3.03
CA PRO A 51 17.84 -8.46 2.50
C PRO A 51 17.25 -9.38 3.58
N ARG A 52 17.65 -9.21 4.84
CA ARG A 52 17.17 -10.00 5.98
C ARG A 52 16.03 -9.32 6.74
N GLY A 53 15.70 -8.06 6.39
CA GLY A 53 14.64 -7.31 7.04
C GLY A 53 13.26 -7.82 6.65
N PRO A 54 12.23 -7.57 7.48
CA PRO A 54 10.85 -7.89 7.13
C PRO A 54 10.42 -7.20 5.84
N VAL A 55 9.68 -7.92 5.00
CA VAL A 55 9.25 -7.45 3.69
C VAL A 55 7.90 -8.07 3.33
N ASP A 56 7.01 -7.26 2.78
CA ASP A 56 5.76 -7.70 2.20
C ASP A 56 5.85 -7.60 0.68
N ARG A 57 6.14 -8.74 0.04
CA ARG A 57 6.26 -8.84 -1.43
C ARG A 57 4.95 -9.15 -2.11
N SER A 58 3.86 -9.35 -1.37
CA SER A 58 2.59 -9.71 -1.97
C SER A 58 2.03 -8.55 -2.79
N VAL A 59 1.49 -8.87 -3.97
CA VAL A 59 0.80 -7.92 -4.85
C VAL A 59 -0.64 -8.38 -4.98
N PRO A 60 -1.50 -8.10 -3.99
CA PRO A 60 -2.89 -8.44 -4.12
C PRO A 60 -3.51 -7.55 -5.22
N ALA A 61 -4.44 -8.13 -5.98
CA ALA A 61 -5.10 -7.48 -7.12
C ALA A 61 -6.60 -7.81 -7.11
N LEU A 62 -7.45 -6.77 -7.16
CA LEU A 62 -8.88 -6.89 -7.42
C LEU A 62 -9.15 -6.62 -8.89
N ARG A 63 -9.67 -7.65 -9.56
CA ARG A 63 -10.08 -7.66 -10.96
C ARG A 63 -11.54 -7.27 -11.08
N LEU A 64 -11.85 -6.27 -11.91
CA LEU A 64 -13.21 -5.85 -12.23
C LEU A 64 -13.57 -6.26 -13.66
N THR A 65 -14.71 -6.93 -13.84
CA THR A 65 -15.21 -7.39 -15.15
C THR A 65 -16.68 -7.06 -15.35
N SER A 66 -17.09 -6.83 -16.60
CA SER A 66 -18.51 -6.76 -16.96
C SER A 66 -19.17 -8.14 -16.83
N PRO A 67 -20.52 -8.24 -16.85
CA PRO A 67 -21.22 -9.52 -16.84
C PRO A 67 -20.83 -10.43 -18.02
N GLU A 68 -20.45 -9.84 -19.15
CA GLU A 68 -19.98 -10.50 -20.38
C GLU A 68 -18.50 -10.90 -20.33
N GLY A 69 -17.80 -10.58 -19.23
CA GLY A 69 -16.41 -10.95 -19.00
C GLY A 69 -15.37 -9.96 -19.54
N LYS A 70 -15.80 -8.80 -20.09
CA LYS A 70 -14.87 -7.74 -20.49
C LYS A 70 -14.15 -7.21 -19.24
N LEU A 71 -12.83 -7.11 -19.29
CA LEU A 71 -12.03 -6.54 -18.22
C LEU A 71 -12.24 -5.00 -18.18
N LEU A 72 -12.70 -4.48 -17.04
CA LEU A 72 -13.02 -3.06 -16.83
C LEU A 72 -11.91 -2.32 -16.09
N GLY A 73 -11.25 -3.00 -15.14
CA GLY A 73 -10.21 -2.38 -14.34
C GLY A 73 -9.52 -3.34 -13.39
N VAL A 74 -8.47 -2.83 -12.75
CA VAL A 74 -7.77 -3.51 -11.68
C VAL A 74 -7.39 -2.52 -10.59
N LEU A 75 -7.62 -2.88 -9.32
CA LEU A 75 -6.96 -2.26 -8.18
C LEU A 75 -5.85 -3.20 -7.71
N PHE A 76 -4.62 -2.73 -7.58
CA PHE A 76 -3.48 -3.53 -7.13
C PHE A 76 -2.63 -2.78 -6.11
N GLN A 77 -2.01 -3.52 -5.18
CA GLN A 77 -1.21 -2.93 -4.10
C GLN A 77 0.24 -3.38 -4.16
N THR A 78 1.16 -2.52 -3.72
CA THR A 78 2.53 -2.93 -3.35
C THR A 78 3.00 -2.10 -2.16
N ALA A 79 3.67 -2.74 -1.19
CA ALA A 79 4.24 -2.08 -0.02
C ALA A 79 5.67 -1.60 -0.31
N CYS A 80 5.83 -0.59 -1.17
CA CYS A 80 7.14 -0.10 -1.61
C CYS A 80 7.12 1.38 -1.97
N HIS A 81 8.09 2.16 -1.50
CA HIS A 81 8.18 3.58 -1.83
C HIS A 81 8.36 3.81 -3.34
N ASN A 82 7.59 4.74 -3.93
CA ASN A 82 7.82 5.29 -5.27
C ASN A 82 9.06 6.20 -5.30
N THR A 83 10.23 5.60 -5.10
CA THR A 83 11.52 6.31 -4.95
C THR A 83 12.63 5.64 -5.75
N THR A 84 12.27 5.02 -6.87
CA THR A 84 13.26 4.53 -7.83
C THR A 84 14.04 5.72 -8.38
N LEU A 85 13.32 6.80 -8.71
CA LEU A 85 13.86 8.07 -9.15
C LEU A 85 14.25 8.93 -7.94
N GLY A 86 15.46 9.51 -8.00
CA GLY A 86 16.03 10.36 -6.96
C GLY A 86 15.53 11.81 -6.99
N GLY A 87 15.97 12.60 -6.00
CA GLY A 87 15.63 14.03 -5.91
C GLY A 87 16.30 14.91 -6.97
N ASP A 88 17.20 14.33 -7.77
CA ASP A 88 17.85 14.91 -8.93
C ASP A 88 17.07 14.67 -10.24
N PHE A 89 15.95 13.94 -10.19
CA PHE A 89 15.04 13.76 -11.31
C PHE A 89 13.93 14.83 -11.30
N TYR A 90 14.11 15.88 -12.10
CA TYR A 90 13.23 17.07 -12.09
C TYR A 90 12.02 16.99 -13.06
N GLN A 91 11.53 15.80 -13.38
CA GLN A 91 10.34 15.62 -14.23
C GLN A 91 9.20 14.97 -13.42
N VAL A 92 7.97 15.41 -13.69
CA VAL A 92 6.77 14.83 -13.07
C VAL A 92 6.55 13.42 -13.60
N THR A 93 6.34 12.47 -12.69
CA THR A 93 6.21 11.04 -13.00
C THR A 93 5.52 10.31 -11.85
N GLY A 94 4.88 9.19 -12.17
CA GLY A 94 4.33 8.27 -11.16
C GLY A 94 5.33 7.23 -10.63
N ASP A 95 6.62 7.35 -10.99
CA ASP A 95 7.67 6.35 -10.70
C ASP A 95 7.25 4.94 -11.19
N TYR A 96 7.74 3.88 -10.56
CA TYR A 96 7.43 2.51 -10.98
C TYR A 96 5.92 2.21 -10.95
N ALA A 97 5.17 2.78 -10.01
CA ALA A 97 3.73 2.55 -9.90
C ALA A 97 2.97 3.16 -11.10
N GLY A 98 3.34 4.38 -11.49
CA GLY A 98 2.81 5.02 -12.70
C GLY A 98 3.11 4.23 -13.96
N TYR A 99 4.37 3.77 -14.13
CA TYR A 99 4.73 2.90 -15.25
C TYR A 99 3.96 1.58 -15.25
N ALA A 100 3.73 0.97 -14.07
CA ALA A 100 2.92 -0.23 -13.96
C ALA A 100 1.47 0.02 -14.45
N GLN A 101 0.86 1.14 -14.05
CA GLN A 101 -0.47 1.53 -14.52
C GLN A 101 -0.47 1.75 -16.05
N GLU A 102 0.51 2.48 -16.59
CA GLU A 102 0.64 2.71 -18.03
C GLU A 102 0.75 1.40 -18.82
N TYR A 103 1.59 0.47 -18.39
CA TYR A 103 1.76 -0.82 -19.06
C TYR A 103 0.52 -1.71 -18.96
N LEU A 104 -0.17 -1.70 -17.82
CA LEU A 104 -1.44 -2.41 -17.67
C LEU A 104 -2.55 -1.82 -18.54
N GLN A 105 -2.53 -0.51 -18.81
CA GLN A 105 -3.53 0.14 -19.67
C GLN A 105 -3.15 0.12 -21.15
N GLN A 106 -1.88 -0.16 -21.46
CA GLN A 106 -1.38 -0.24 -22.82
C GLN A 106 -2.21 -1.23 -23.64
N ASN A 107 -2.75 -0.77 -24.77
CA ASN A 107 -3.61 -1.55 -25.68
C ASN A 107 -4.92 -2.07 -25.06
N ARG A 108 -5.41 -1.47 -23.96
CA ARG A 108 -6.69 -1.81 -23.32
C ARG A 108 -7.60 -0.58 -23.20
N PRO A 109 -8.23 -0.09 -24.30
CA PRO A 109 -9.09 1.09 -24.24
C PRO A 109 -10.24 0.93 -23.24
N GLY A 110 -10.39 1.91 -22.35
CA GLY A 110 -11.41 1.92 -21.30
C GLY A 110 -11.12 1.02 -20.10
N PHE A 111 -9.93 0.42 -20.01
CA PHE A 111 -9.47 -0.29 -18.82
C PHE A 111 -8.76 0.66 -17.87
N GLN A 112 -9.17 0.68 -16.59
CA GLN A 112 -8.56 1.52 -15.56
C GLN A 112 -7.67 0.70 -14.62
N ALA A 113 -6.38 1.01 -14.58
CA ALA A 113 -5.45 0.45 -13.60
C ALA A 113 -5.27 1.42 -12.43
N MET A 114 -5.46 0.95 -11.20
CA MET A 114 -5.39 1.74 -9.98
C MET A 114 -4.37 1.14 -9.03
N PHE A 115 -3.42 1.95 -8.58
CA PHE A 115 -2.41 1.55 -7.60
C PHE A 115 -2.81 2.00 -6.20
N LEU A 116 -2.68 1.10 -5.22
CA LEU A 116 -2.82 1.38 -3.80
C LEU A 116 -1.47 1.20 -3.11
N MET A 117 -1.06 2.19 -2.32
CA MET A 117 0.18 2.11 -1.57
C MET A 117 0.01 1.25 -0.32
N GLY A 118 0.84 0.22 -0.16
CA GLY A 118 0.88 -0.60 1.06
C GLY A 118 1.67 0.05 2.20
N CYS A 119 2.04 -0.74 3.21
CA CYS A 119 2.92 -0.30 4.29
C CYS A 119 4.38 -0.15 3.85
N ALA A 120 4.67 0.96 3.18
CA ALA A 120 5.96 1.18 2.52
C ALA A 120 7.02 1.86 3.41
N GLY A 121 6.70 2.27 4.66
CA GLY A 121 7.54 3.15 5.47
C GLY A 121 9.03 2.76 5.52
N ASP A 122 9.32 1.47 5.64
CA ASP A 122 10.68 0.92 5.66
C ASP A 122 11.04 0.08 4.41
N GLN A 123 10.31 0.27 3.31
CA GLN A 123 10.43 -0.51 2.06
C GLN A 123 10.79 0.37 0.87
N ASN A 124 11.88 0.03 0.18
CA ASN A 124 12.34 0.68 -1.06
C ASN A 124 12.37 -0.31 -2.23
N PRO A 125 12.36 0.21 -3.47
CA PRO A 125 12.66 -0.61 -4.64
C PRO A 125 14.15 -0.96 -4.65
N TYR A 126 14.49 -2.16 -5.13
CA TYR A 126 15.86 -2.61 -5.30
C TYR A 126 16.06 -3.23 -6.70
N PRO A 127 17.06 -2.79 -7.47
CA PRO A 127 17.99 -1.70 -7.16
C PRO A 127 17.27 -0.35 -7.03
N ARG A 128 17.76 0.49 -6.12
CA ARG A 128 17.36 1.89 -5.98
C ARG A 128 18.43 2.74 -6.65
N ARG A 129 18.07 3.48 -7.70
CA ARG A 129 18.99 4.27 -8.55
C ARG A 129 19.92 3.41 -9.42
N SER A 130 20.27 3.97 -10.57
CA SER A 130 21.13 3.46 -11.64
C SER A 130 22.57 3.19 -11.24
N GLY A 131 23.07 3.88 -10.21
CA GLY A 131 24.46 3.76 -9.76
C GLY A 131 24.89 2.35 -9.34
N ILE A 132 23.95 1.41 -9.26
CA ILE A 132 24.18 -0.01 -8.96
C ILE A 132 24.44 -0.84 -10.23
N VAL A 133 23.90 -0.44 -11.40
CA VAL A 133 24.01 -1.19 -12.66
C VAL A 133 24.65 -0.33 -13.76
N PRO A 134 25.89 -0.62 -14.20
CA PRO A 134 26.55 0.16 -15.25
C PRO A 134 25.72 0.27 -16.53
N GLY A 135 25.49 1.50 -16.98
CA GLY A 135 24.84 1.79 -18.27
C GLY A 135 23.31 1.80 -18.27
N VAL A 136 22.65 1.57 -17.14
CA VAL A 136 21.18 1.66 -17.00
C VAL A 136 20.84 2.92 -16.21
N THR A 137 19.94 3.77 -16.68
CA THR A 137 19.50 5.01 -16.02
C THR A 137 18.43 4.77 -14.94
N ASP A 138 18.24 5.71 -14.00
CA ASP A 138 17.18 5.60 -12.95
C ASP A 138 15.80 5.45 -13.59
N LEU A 139 15.58 6.13 -14.72
CA LEU A 139 14.35 6.06 -15.50
C LEU A 139 14.11 4.66 -16.05
N GLU A 140 15.14 4.03 -16.62
CA GLU A 140 15.06 2.65 -17.11
C GLU A 140 14.82 1.67 -15.96
N VAL A 141 15.42 1.88 -14.78
CA VAL A 141 15.13 1.06 -13.59
C VAL A 141 13.68 1.23 -13.15
N ALA A 142 13.13 2.46 -13.12
CA ALA A 142 11.73 2.71 -12.75
C ALA A 142 10.76 2.04 -13.73
N GLN A 143 11.06 2.10 -15.02
CA GLN A 143 10.33 1.38 -16.06
C GLN A 143 10.42 -0.14 -15.90
N GLN A 144 11.58 -0.68 -15.55
CA GLN A 144 11.76 -2.12 -15.30
C GLN A 144 10.97 -2.59 -14.08
N HIS A 145 11.00 -1.84 -12.97
CA HIS A 145 10.17 -2.12 -11.78
C HIS A 145 8.68 -2.06 -12.13
N GLY A 146 8.26 -1.04 -12.88
CA GLY A 146 6.89 -0.91 -13.36
C GLY A 146 6.46 -2.08 -14.25
N ARG A 147 7.34 -2.56 -15.14
CA ARG A 147 7.10 -3.74 -15.97
C ARG A 147 7.01 -5.01 -15.16
N SER A 148 7.90 -5.19 -14.19
CA SER A 148 7.89 -6.33 -13.27
C SER A 148 6.57 -6.39 -12.48
N LEU A 149 6.14 -5.25 -11.94
CA LEU A 149 4.88 -5.14 -11.22
C LEU A 149 3.67 -5.40 -12.13
N ALA A 150 3.62 -4.77 -13.31
CA ALA A 150 2.56 -4.98 -14.29
C ALA A 150 2.44 -6.46 -14.68
N ASN A 151 3.54 -7.14 -15.00
CA ASN A 151 3.53 -8.56 -15.35
C ASN A 151 3.03 -9.43 -14.19
N SER A 152 3.44 -9.13 -12.95
CA SER A 152 2.93 -9.82 -11.76
C SER A 152 1.41 -9.67 -11.63
N VAL A 153 0.89 -8.46 -11.85
CA VAL A 153 -0.55 -8.19 -11.84
C VAL A 153 -1.24 -8.95 -12.98
N GLU A 154 -0.75 -8.89 -14.21
CA GLU A 154 -1.34 -9.61 -15.35
C GLU A 154 -1.42 -11.12 -15.12
N MET A 155 -0.38 -11.72 -14.54
CA MET A 155 -0.40 -13.14 -14.18
C MET A 155 -1.44 -13.42 -13.09
N ALA A 156 -1.51 -12.58 -12.06
CA ALA A 156 -2.54 -12.69 -11.03
C ALA A 156 -3.96 -12.59 -11.63
N LEU A 157 -4.17 -11.71 -12.61
CA LEU A 157 -5.46 -11.55 -13.30
C LEU A 157 -5.85 -12.77 -14.18
N THR A 158 -4.87 -13.59 -14.57
CA THR A 158 -5.07 -14.71 -15.50
C THR A 158 -5.32 -16.04 -14.78
N VAL A 159 -4.76 -16.23 -13.57
CA VAL A 159 -4.81 -17.51 -12.86
C VAL A 159 -5.93 -17.53 -11.80
N ASN A 160 -6.90 -18.42 -12.00
CA ASN A 160 -7.96 -18.85 -11.07
C ASN A 160 -8.41 -17.79 -10.02
N PRO A 161 -9.04 -16.69 -10.45
CA PRO A 161 -9.38 -15.60 -9.55
C PRO A 161 -10.56 -15.99 -8.66
N ARG A 162 -10.41 -15.81 -7.34
CA ARG A 162 -11.48 -16.08 -6.37
C ARG A 162 -12.52 -14.97 -6.46
N GLY A 163 -13.78 -15.33 -6.69
CA GLY A 163 -14.87 -14.34 -6.69
C GLY A 163 -14.99 -13.63 -5.34
N VAL A 164 -15.25 -12.32 -5.37
CA VAL A 164 -15.49 -11.49 -4.18
C VAL A 164 -16.98 -11.17 -4.15
N ASN A 165 -17.68 -11.60 -3.10
CA ASN A 165 -19.13 -11.45 -2.99
C ASN A 165 -19.55 -10.97 -1.61
N GLY A 166 -20.72 -10.36 -1.52
CA GLY A 166 -21.32 -9.91 -0.27
C GLY A 166 -21.45 -8.38 -0.18
N PRO A 167 -21.96 -7.87 0.95
CA PRO A 167 -22.17 -6.44 1.14
C PRO A 167 -20.84 -5.70 1.25
N ILE A 168 -20.86 -4.42 0.91
CA ILE A 168 -19.78 -3.49 1.23
C ILE A 168 -20.09 -2.89 2.60
N GLN A 169 -19.17 -3.02 3.55
CA GLN A 169 -19.29 -2.43 4.88
C GLN A 169 -18.04 -1.62 5.19
N ALA A 170 -18.20 -0.48 5.86
CA ALA A 170 -17.08 0.37 6.23
C ALA A 170 -17.28 0.92 7.64
N ALA A 171 -16.18 1.04 8.39
CA ALA A 171 -16.11 1.73 9.66
C ALA A 171 -14.88 2.63 9.68
N TYR A 172 -15.02 3.82 10.25
CA TYR A 172 -13.99 4.84 10.34
C TYR A 172 -14.03 5.47 11.72
N GLU A 173 -12.86 5.73 12.29
CA GLU A 173 -12.72 6.51 13.51
C GLU A 173 -11.35 7.22 13.54
N GLU A 174 -11.31 8.42 14.11
CA GLU A 174 -10.05 9.08 14.44
C GLU A 174 -9.67 8.76 15.88
N ILE A 175 -8.41 8.40 16.09
CA ILE A 175 -7.85 8.16 17.42
C ILE A 175 -6.74 9.15 17.71
N ASP A 176 -6.58 9.50 18.98
CA ASP A 176 -5.47 10.34 19.42
C ASP A 176 -4.20 9.49 19.59
N LEU A 177 -3.22 9.71 18.71
CA LEU A 177 -1.87 9.18 18.88
C LEU A 177 -1.03 10.11 19.76
N VAL A 178 -0.16 9.49 20.56
CA VAL A 178 0.63 10.16 21.59
C VAL A 178 2.10 10.12 21.20
N TYR A 179 2.80 11.24 21.40
CA TYR A 179 4.26 11.29 21.27
C TYR A 179 4.95 10.95 22.59
N ALA A 180 6.20 10.49 22.53
CA ALA A 180 6.99 10.20 23.72
C ALA A 180 7.28 11.46 24.57
N ASP A 181 7.37 12.63 23.93
CA ASP A 181 7.40 13.92 24.64
C ASP A 181 5.97 14.33 25.00
N PRO A 182 5.58 14.34 26.30
CA PRO A 182 4.23 14.68 26.72
C PRO A 182 3.86 16.16 26.47
N LYS A 183 4.83 17.00 26.08
CA LYS A 183 4.56 18.41 25.69
C LYS A 183 4.06 18.54 24.25
N LYS A 184 4.27 17.52 23.40
CA LYS A 184 3.72 17.53 22.05
C LYS A 184 2.21 17.30 22.10
N PRO A 185 1.42 18.00 21.28
CA PRO A 185 -0.01 17.76 21.20
C PRO A 185 -0.29 16.35 20.68
N LEU A 186 -1.46 15.82 21.04
CA LEU A 186 -2.00 14.61 20.44
C LEU A 186 -2.17 14.80 18.93
N HIS A 187 -1.99 13.72 18.18
CA HIS A 187 -2.22 13.71 16.74
C HIS A 187 -3.48 12.88 16.42
N PRO A 188 -4.57 13.50 15.95
CA PRO A 188 -5.73 12.78 15.44
C PRO A 188 -5.33 11.95 14.23
N TYR A 189 -5.52 10.63 14.32
CA TYR A 189 -5.08 9.68 13.31
C TYR A 189 -6.25 8.86 12.76
N PRO A 190 -6.45 8.85 11.43
CA PRO A 190 -7.55 8.12 10.82
C PRO A 190 -7.27 6.63 10.79
N VAL A 191 -8.23 5.84 11.27
CA VAL A 191 -8.25 4.38 11.10
C VAL A 191 -9.53 4.01 10.39
N GLN A 192 -9.41 3.30 9.27
CA GLN A 192 -10.56 2.85 8.49
C GLN A 192 -10.44 1.36 8.18
N VAL A 193 -11.57 0.65 8.31
CA VAL A 193 -11.70 -0.73 7.86
C VAL A 193 -12.85 -0.82 6.88
N VAL A 194 -12.63 -1.47 5.73
CA VAL A 194 -13.65 -1.73 4.71
C VAL A 194 -13.67 -3.22 4.38
N LYS A 195 -14.84 -3.85 4.42
CA LYS A 195 -15.04 -5.25 4.04
C LYS A 195 -15.85 -5.35 2.76
N LEU A 196 -15.41 -6.23 1.86
CA LEU A 196 -16.18 -6.70 0.72
C LEU A 196 -16.62 -8.14 1.03
N GLY A 197 -17.80 -8.25 1.65
CA GLY A 197 -18.29 -9.47 2.27
C GLY A 197 -17.26 -10.11 3.19
N LYS A 198 -17.12 -11.44 3.10
CA LYS A 198 -16.12 -12.21 3.84
C LYS A 198 -14.81 -12.43 3.09
N ASP A 199 -14.71 -11.93 1.85
CA ASP A 199 -13.62 -12.28 0.94
C ASP A 199 -12.46 -11.28 1.00
N VAL A 200 -12.71 -10.00 1.27
CA VAL A 200 -11.65 -8.97 1.29
C VAL A 200 -11.86 -8.01 2.46
N THR A 201 -10.79 -7.74 3.19
CA THR A 201 -10.72 -6.69 4.22
C THR A 201 -9.62 -5.69 3.84
N PHE A 202 -9.96 -4.42 3.76
CA PHE A 202 -9.02 -3.31 3.67
C PHE A 202 -8.87 -2.67 5.04
N VAL A 203 -7.62 -2.45 5.45
CA VAL A 203 -7.23 -1.61 6.57
C VAL A 203 -6.50 -0.41 5.99
N ALA A 204 -7.06 0.79 6.14
CA ALA A 204 -6.46 2.01 5.64
C ALA A 204 -5.96 2.88 6.81
N LEU A 205 -4.69 3.24 6.74
CA LEU A 205 -3.91 3.88 7.79
C LEU A 205 -3.24 5.14 7.24
N GLY A 206 -3.23 6.21 8.04
CA GLY A 206 -2.55 7.45 7.70
C GLY A 206 -1.03 7.32 7.61
N SER A 207 -0.43 8.19 6.82
CA SER A 207 1.03 8.41 6.79
C SER A 207 1.88 7.19 6.39
N GLU A 208 3.19 7.25 6.62
CA GLU A 208 4.15 6.23 6.21
C GLU A 208 4.28 5.10 7.26
N VAL A 209 3.30 4.19 7.26
CA VAL A 209 3.33 3.02 8.15
C VAL A 209 4.37 1.99 7.71
N THR A 210 5.12 1.46 8.68
CA THR A 210 6.15 0.42 8.47
C THR A 210 5.54 -0.95 8.19
N VAL A 211 6.31 -1.85 7.56
CA VAL A 211 5.81 -3.13 7.04
C VAL A 211 5.22 -4.06 8.11
N ASP A 212 5.62 -3.92 9.37
CA ASP A 212 5.12 -4.76 10.47
C ASP A 212 3.60 -4.67 10.60
N TYR A 213 2.99 -3.50 10.34
CA TYR A 213 1.53 -3.36 10.37
C TYR A 213 0.86 -4.27 9.33
N SER A 214 1.40 -4.32 8.10
CA SER A 214 0.90 -5.23 7.06
C SER A 214 1.03 -6.68 7.49
N LEU A 215 2.22 -7.08 7.95
CA LEU A 215 2.50 -8.46 8.35
C LEU A 215 1.66 -8.89 9.56
N ARG A 216 1.46 -7.98 10.52
CA ARG A 216 0.64 -8.17 11.71
C ARG A 216 -0.82 -8.37 11.34
N PHE A 217 -1.45 -7.44 10.61
CA PHE A 217 -2.88 -7.58 10.29
C PHE A 217 -3.16 -8.70 9.31
N LYS A 218 -2.25 -8.98 8.36
CA LYS A 218 -2.37 -10.18 7.51
C LYS A 218 -2.33 -11.47 8.31
N LYS A 219 -1.64 -11.50 9.45
CA LYS A 219 -1.59 -12.66 10.35
C LYS A 219 -2.77 -12.70 11.32
N GLU A 220 -3.12 -11.58 11.94
CA GLU A 220 -4.13 -11.51 13.00
C GLU A 220 -5.56 -11.54 12.45
N LEU A 221 -5.77 -10.97 11.27
CA LEU A 221 -7.05 -10.99 10.55
C LEU A 221 -7.09 -12.07 9.46
N ALA A 222 -6.07 -12.95 9.40
CA ALA A 222 -6.05 -14.07 8.47
C ALA A 222 -7.21 -15.03 8.79
N GLY A 223 -8.18 -15.07 7.88
CA GLY A 223 -9.28 -16.03 7.85
C GLY A 223 -9.53 -16.46 6.41
N GLU A 224 -10.80 -16.53 6.00
CA GLU A 224 -11.15 -16.69 4.58
C GLU A 224 -10.93 -15.40 3.76
N ALA A 225 -10.76 -14.25 4.44
CA ALA A 225 -10.57 -12.97 3.78
C ALA A 225 -9.11 -12.73 3.37
N ALA A 226 -8.92 -12.09 2.21
CA ALA A 226 -7.64 -11.45 1.89
C ALA A 226 -7.56 -10.09 2.58
N VAL A 227 -6.45 -9.84 3.27
CA VAL A 227 -6.22 -8.61 4.02
C VAL A 227 -5.28 -7.68 3.26
N TRP A 228 -5.76 -6.48 2.98
CA TRP A 228 -5.02 -5.38 2.37
C TRP A 228 -4.75 -4.35 3.45
N VAL A 229 -3.53 -3.86 3.53
CA VAL A 229 -3.15 -2.81 4.48
C VAL A 229 -2.53 -1.67 3.69
N ALA A 230 -3.27 -0.57 3.60
CA ALA A 230 -2.90 0.62 2.87
C ALA A 230 -2.32 1.65 3.84
N GLY A 231 -1.13 2.15 3.53
CA GLY A 231 -0.60 3.36 4.15
C GLY A 231 -1.09 4.60 3.41
N TYR A 232 -0.58 5.77 3.78
CA TYR A 232 -0.79 7.03 3.05
C TYR A 232 -2.28 7.39 2.85
N SER A 233 -3.15 6.92 3.74
CA SER A 233 -4.60 7.07 3.59
C SER A 233 -5.14 8.15 4.53
N ASN A 234 -5.90 9.10 3.98
CA ASN A 234 -6.63 10.16 4.69
C ASN A 234 -5.79 11.22 5.43
N ASP A 235 -4.58 10.89 5.90
CA ASP A 235 -3.71 11.81 6.66
C ASP A 235 -2.21 11.56 6.35
N TYR A 236 -1.38 12.57 6.62
CA TYR A 236 0.08 12.51 6.49
C TYR A 236 0.83 13.33 7.55
N THR A 237 1.57 12.65 8.42
CA THR A 237 2.40 13.23 9.49
C THR A 237 3.81 12.60 9.55
N GLY A 238 4.26 12.00 8.44
CA GLY A 238 5.56 11.32 8.34
C GLY A 238 5.51 9.83 8.71
N TYR A 239 6.50 9.33 9.43
CA TYR A 239 6.59 7.88 9.71
C TYR A 239 5.75 7.44 10.89
N VAL A 240 5.10 6.29 10.75
CA VAL A 240 4.40 5.57 11.82
C VAL A 240 5.09 4.22 12.02
N PRO A 241 6.09 4.16 12.93
CA PRO A 241 6.87 2.97 13.18
C PRO A 241 6.09 1.93 13.98
N SER A 242 6.50 0.67 13.85
CA SER A 242 6.16 -0.39 14.78
C SER A 242 6.99 -0.27 16.06
N LEU A 243 6.61 -0.99 17.12
CA LEU A 243 7.42 -1.06 18.34
C LEU A 243 8.83 -1.60 18.05
N ARG A 244 8.95 -2.59 17.15
CA ARG A 244 10.24 -3.11 16.69
C ARG A 244 11.10 -1.98 16.10
N VAL A 245 10.54 -1.21 15.16
CA VAL A 245 11.24 -0.10 14.49
C VAL A 245 11.62 0.99 15.49
N LEU A 246 10.74 1.33 16.44
CA LEU A 246 11.04 2.29 17.51
C LEU A 246 12.23 1.85 18.36
N LYS A 247 12.27 0.58 18.79
CA LYS A 247 13.37 0.02 19.60
C LYS A 247 14.69 -0.06 18.84
N GLU A 248 14.62 -0.35 17.55
CA GLU A 248 15.80 -0.38 16.68
C GLU A 248 16.35 1.03 16.38
N GLY A 249 15.52 2.07 16.44
CA GLY A 249 15.89 3.44 16.09
C GLY A 249 15.97 3.66 14.57
N GLY A 250 16.83 4.59 14.15
CA GLY A 250 17.01 4.95 12.73
C GLY A 250 15.96 5.94 12.21
N TYR A 251 15.92 6.11 10.89
CA TYR A 251 15.18 7.19 10.22
C TYR A 251 13.67 7.12 10.46
N GLU A 252 13.05 5.95 10.28
CA GLU A 252 11.60 5.78 10.42
C GLU A 252 11.12 5.89 11.88
N ALA A 253 12.01 5.73 12.87
CA ALA A 253 11.71 5.87 14.29
C ALA A 253 11.78 7.33 14.78
N ALA A 254 12.31 8.24 13.96
CA ALA A 254 12.65 9.60 14.40
C ALA A 254 11.44 10.52 14.62
N ALA A 255 10.22 10.09 14.27
CA ALA A 255 8.99 10.86 14.48
C ALA A 255 8.68 11.11 15.98
N GLY A 256 9.23 10.28 16.88
CA GLY A 256 9.14 10.48 18.33
C GLY A 256 7.81 10.06 18.94
N TRP A 257 7.12 9.10 18.32
CA TRP A 257 5.90 8.48 18.87
C TRP A 257 6.17 7.77 20.19
N ALA A 258 5.15 7.66 21.04
CA ALA A 258 5.18 6.79 22.20
C ALA A 258 5.25 5.32 21.76
N GLU A 259 5.79 4.45 22.62
CA GLU A 259 6.02 3.04 22.30
C GLU A 259 4.71 2.25 22.05
N ASP A 260 3.58 2.74 22.54
CA ASP A 260 2.26 2.12 22.38
C ASP A 260 1.53 2.53 21.08
N VAL A 261 2.17 3.31 20.19
CA VAL A 261 1.56 3.79 18.94
C VAL A 261 1.01 2.66 18.07
N GLU A 262 1.76 1.57 17.95
CA GLU A 262 1.36 0.40 17.16
C GLU A 262 0.14 -0.29 17.78
N ASP A 263 0.13 -0.47 19.09
CA ASP A 263 -0.96 -1.15 19.79
C ASP A 263 -2.23 -0.31 19.86
N ARG A 264 -2.13 1.03 19.93
CA ARG A 264 -3.29 1.93 19.81
C ARG A 264 -3.97 1.77 18.45
N ILE A 265 -3.19 1.79 17.37
CA ILE A 265 -3.70 1.60 16.01
C ILE A 265 -4.28 0.19 15.87
N ALA A 266 -3.55 -0.84 16.29
CA ALA A 266 -4.00 -2.22 16.17
C ALA A 266 -5.28 -2.48 16.95
N THR A 267 -5.40 -1.97 18.18
CA THR A 267 -6.61 -2.06 19.00
C THR A 267 -7.80 -1.46 18.26
N LYS A 268 -7.63 -0.26 17.67
CA LYS A 268 -8.72 0.37 16.93
C LYS A 268 -9.06 -0.39 15.65
N VAL A 269 -8.08 -0.90 14.91
CA VAL A 269 -8.33 -1.75 13.72
C VAL A 269 -9.18 -2.96 14.08
N HIS A 270 -8.84 -3.67 15.17
CA HIS A 270 -9.61 -4.83 15.65
C HIS A 270 -11.02 -4.46 16.10
N GLU A 271 -11.17 -3.33 16.80
CA GLU A 271 -12.48 -2.82 17.21
C GLU A 271 -13.37 -2.51 15.99
N LEU A 272 -12.84 -1.78 15.00
CA LEU A 272 -13.57 -1.45 13.78
C LEU A 272 -13.88 -2.69 12.96
N HIS A 273 -12.93 -3.61 12.81
CA HIS A 273 -13.16 -4.89 12.13
C HIS A 273 -14.28 -5.71 12.81
N GLY A 274 -14.28 -5.79 14.15
CA GLY A 274 -15.32 -6.49 14.92
C GLY A 274 -16.71 -5.86 14.84
N LYS A 275 -16.82 -4.54 14.59
CA LYS A 275 -18.10 -3.86 14.33
C LYS A 275 -18.71 -4.29 12.98
N LEU A 276 -17.89 -4.71 12.01
CA LEU A 276 -18.33 -5.12 10.69
C LEU A 276 -18.67 -6.61 10.65
N LYS A 277 -19.94 -6.93 10.89
CA LYS A 277 -20.47 -8.30 10.93
C LYS A 277 -20.31 -8.99 9.56
N ASP A 278 -19.80 -10.21 9.57
CA ASP A 278 -19.94 -11.11 8.42
C ASP A 278 -21.44 -11.37 8.15
N PRO A 279 -21.87 -11.35 6.88
CA PRO A 279 -23.26 -11.62 6.50
C PRO A 279 -23.71 -13.04 6.85
#